data_AF-A0A2X4W0K3-F1
#
_entry.id   AF-A0A2X4W0K3-F1
#
_cell.length_a   1.000
_cell.length_b   1.000
_cell.length_c   1.000
_cell.angle_alpha   90.00
_cell.angle_beta   90.00
_cell.angle_gamma   90.00
#
_symmetry.space_group_name_H-M   'P 1'
#
loop_
_entity.id
_entity.type
_entity.pdbx_description
1 polymer ?
#
loop_
_entity_poly.entity_id
_entity_poly.type
_entity_poly.pdbx_seq_one_letter_code
_entity_poly.pdbx_strand_id
1 'polypeptide(L)'
;MEYWDLVENPTGETYRQLIKVLCDYSDTFYFVTRKELRYAQEILDEFEPHTVKTYKTKKWANTETKGPAATVYVMEANQDTCELLLQPANKLYDWVAPNLPEDLTFIKNNFAWFTCTTHEQFGGFSIRSNYYRRLLDQVSNLKVVKVE
;
A
#
# COMPACT_ATOMS: atom_id res chain seq x y z
N MET A 1 2.35 -3.94 -20.59
CA MET A 1 2.34 -3.74 -19.14
C MET A 1 3.53 -4.51 -18.61
N GLU A 2 4.30 -3.93 -17.71
CA GLU A 2 5.43 -4.59 -17.07
C GLU A 2 5.13 -4.80 -15.60
N TYR A 3 5.64 -5.89 -15.04
CA TYR A 3 5.52 -6.21 -13.63
C TYR A 3 6.89 -6.14 -12.99
N TRP A 4 6.97 -5.53 -11.82
CA TRP A 4 8.23 -5.31 -11.12
C TRP A 4 8.04 -5.59 -9.64
N ASP A 5 8.83 -6.49 -9.08
CA ASP A 5 8.75 -6.85 -7.67
C ASP A 5 9.80 -6.10 -6.87
N LEU A 6 9.46 -5.75 -5.63
CA LEU A 6 10.41 -5.29 -4.63
C LEU A 6 11.33 -6.44 -4.25
N VAL A 7 12.64 -6.22 -4.30
CA VAL A 7 13.63 -7.23 -3.94
C VAL A 7 13.80 -7.35 -2.42
N GLU A 8 13.55 -6.25 -1.70
CA GLU A 8 13.66 -6.18 -0.25
C GLU A 8 12.67 -5.15 0.32
N ASN A 9 12.47 -5.18 1.63
CA ASN A 9 11.61 -4.22 2.33
C ASN A 9 12.19 -2.80 2.23
N PRO A 10 11.49 -1.83 1.60
CA PRO A 10 11.86 -0.43 1.66
C PRO A 10 11.83 0.06 3.11
N THR A 11 12.92 0.68 3.58
CA THR A 11 13.04 1.17 4.97
C THR A 11 13.54 2.60 5.03
N GLY A 12 13.30 3.28 6.15
CA GLY A 12 13.82 4.60 6.43
C GLY A 12 13.45 5.62 5.35
N GLU A 13 14.48 6.20 4.74
CA GLU A 13 14.30 7.22 3.71
C GLU A 13 13.74 6.65 2.40
N THR A 14 14.11 5.41 2.04
CA THR A 14 13.54 4.73 0.88
C THR A 14 12.04 4.50 1.05
N TYR A 15 11.60 4.14 2.27
CA TYR A 15 10.17 4.03 2.58
C TYR A 15 9.46 5.37 2.45
N ARG A 16 10.01 6.44 3.05
CA ARG A 16 9.44 7.79 2.97
C ARG A 16 9.27 8.27 1.53
N GLN A 17 10.32 8.12 0.72
CA GLN A 17 10.30 8.50 -0.69
C GLN A 17 9.33 7.63 -1.50
N LEU A 18 9.24 6.33 -1.21
CA LEU A 18 8.30 5.43 -1.85
C LEU A 18 6.86 5.86 -1.59
N ILE A 19 6.47 6.04 -0.32
CA ILE A 19 5.12 6.48 0.04
C ILE A 19 4.80 7.82 -0.61
N LYS A 20 5.74 8.78 -0.57
CA LYS A 20 5.55 10.07 -1.24
C LYS A 20 5.25 9.91 -2.74
N VAL A 21 6.06 9.15 -3.46
CA VAL A 21 5.85 8.86 -4.89
C VAL A 21 4.51 8.15 -5.11
N LEU A 22 4.16 7.19 -4.26
CA LEU A 22 2.89 6.49 -4.37
C LEU A 22 1.69 7.43 -4.18
N CYS A 23 1.74 8.34 -3.19
CA CYS A 23 0.70 9.34 -2.97
C CYS A 23 0.60 10.34 -4.12
N ASP A 24 1.72 10.96 -4.52
CA ASP A 24 1.77 12.01 -5.55
C ASP A 24 1.19 11.55 -6.90
N TYR A 25 1.31 10.26 -7.20
CA TYR A 25 0.95 9.69 -8.51
C TYR A 25 -0.25 8.73 -8.45
N SER A 26 -1.02 8.74 -7.36
CA SER A 26 -2.28 8.00 -7.20
C SER A 26 -3.47 8.93 -7.06
N ASP A 27 -4.67 8.42 -7.30
CA ASP A 27 -5.92 9.12 -6.95
C ASP A 27 -6.40 8.65 -5.58
N THR A 28 -6.26 7.35 -5.31
CA THR A 28 -6.70 6.71 -4.06
C THR A 28 -5.73 5.61 -3.65
N PHE A 29 -5.75 5.26 -2.38
CA PHE A 29 -5.15 4.02 -1.89
C PHE A 29 -6.10 3.32 -0.92
N TYR A 30 -5.80 2.08 -0.58
CA TYR A 30 -6.50 1.39 0.49
C TYR A 30 -5.56 0.55 1.35
N PHE A 31 -6.02 0.25 2.57
CA PHE A 31 -5.51 -0.84 3.40
C PHE A 31 -6.64 -1.80 3.78
N VAL A 32 -6.27 -2.93 4.37
CA VAL A 32 -7.19 -4.02 4.71
C VAL A 32 -7.12 -4.36 6.19
N THR A 33 -8.26 -4.61 6.82
CA THR A 33 -8.32 -5.26 8.13
C THR A 33 -9.12 -6.56 8.07
N ARG A 34 -8.72 -7.52 8.90
CA ARG A 34 -9.35 -8.84 8.99
C ARG A 34 -9.96 -9.01 10.37
N LYS A 35 -11.21 -9.51 10.43
CA LYS A 35 -12.00 -9.58 11.66
C LYS A 35 -11.33 -10.43 12.75
N GLU A 36 -10.56 -11.43 12.33
CA GLU A 36 -9.82 -12.36 13.18
C GLU A 36 -8.51 -11.80 13.74
N LEU A 37 -8.05 -10.64 13.25
CA LEU A 37 -6.81 -10.00 13.68
C LEU A 37 -7.10 -8.76 14.55
N ARG A 38 -6.08 -8.33 15.28
CA ARG A 38 -6.11 -7.09 16.06
C ARG A 38 -5.27 -6.04 15.36
N TYR A 39 -5.60 -4.78 15.59
CA TYR A 39 -4.93 -3.62 15.03
C TYR A 39 -4.86 -2.54 16.12
N ALA A 40 -3.90 -1.60 16.01
CA ALA A 40 -3.91 -0.39 16.82
C ALA A 40 -5.15 0.44 16.46
N GLN A 41 -6.08 0.59 17.41
CA GLN A 41 -7.35 1.25 17.16
C GLN A 41 -7.13 2.75 16.92
N GLU A 42 -6.17 3.34 17.63
CA GLU A 42 -5.75 4.73 17.48
C GLU A 42 -5.35 5.07 16.03
N ILE A 43 -4.69 4.14 15.33
CA ILE A 43 -4.32 4.33 13.93
C ILE A 43 -5.56 4.28 13.04
N LEU A 44 -6.48 3.35 13.28
CA LEU A 44 -7.72 3.28 12.50
C LEU A 44 -8.58 4.53 12.69
N ASP A 45 -8.62 5.07 13.91
CA ASP A 45 -9.34 6.30 14.25
C ASP A 45 -8.73 7.53 13.56
N GLU A 46 -7.40 7.58 13.38
CA GLU A 46 -6.73 8.63 12.60
C GLU A 46 -7.10 8.60 11.11
N PHE A 47 -7.29 7.41 10.53
CA PHE A 47 -7.70 7.26 9.12
C PHE A 47 -9.21 7.39 8.89
N GLU A 48 -10.05 7.21 9.92
CA GLU A 48 -11.52 7.23 9.79
C GLU A 48 -12.03 8.51 9.10
N PRO A 49 -11.63 9.74 9.49
CA PRO A 49 -12.14 10.97 8.88
C PRO A 49 -11.77 11.12 7.40
N HIS A 50 -10.73 10.41 6.95
CA HIS A 50 -10.22 10.45 5.57
C HIS A 50 -10.74 9.30 4.70
N THR A 51 -11.48 8.36 5.30
CA THR A 51 -12.00 7.18 4.59
C THR A 51 -13.21 7.57 3.74
N VAL A 52 -13.05 7.54 2.42
CA VAL A 52 -14.12 7.86 1.47
C VAL A 52 -15.05 6.68 1.18
N LYS A 53 -14.56 5.46 1.40
CA LYS A 53 -15.34 4.24 1.16
C LYS A 53 -14.83 3.07 1.99
N THR A 54 -15.76 2.35 2.60
CA THR A 54 -15.47 1.06 3.25
C THR A 54 -16.31 -0.04 2.63
N TYR A 55 -15.72 -1.20 2.38
CA TYR A 55 -16.46 -2.37 1.89
C TYR A 55 -15.84 -3.68 2.36
N LYS A 56 -16.65 -4.75 2.32
CA LYS A 56 -16.21 -6.10 2.66
C LYS A 56 -15.94 -6.91 1.41
N THR A 57 -14.84 -7.65 1.40
CA THR A 57 -14.48 -8.54 0.29
C THR A 57 -13.72 -9.76 0.80
N LYS A 58 -13.78 -10.86 0.06
CA LYS A 58 -12.87 -11.99 0.25
C LYS A 58 -11.61 -11.90 -0.60
N LYS A 59 -11.59 -11.02 -1.60
CA LYS A 59 -10.49 -10.86 -2.55
C LYS A 59 -10.11 -9.40 -2.72
N TRP A 60 -8.83 -9.12 -2.67
CA TRP A 60 -8.21 -7.83 -2.97
C TRP A 60 -6.88 -8.09 -3.69
N ALA A 61 -6.30 -7.08 -4.34
CA ALA A 61 -5.03 -7.13 -5.09
C ALA A 61 -4.52 -8.56 -5.38
N ASN A 62 -3.57 -9.05 -4.58
CA ASN A 62 -2.89 -10.33 -4.75
C ASN A 62 -3.41 -11.45 -3.82
N THR A 63 -4.44 -11.19 -3.01
CA THR A 63 -4.81 -12.04 -1.87
C THR A 63 -6.29 -12.39 -1.88
N GLU A 64 -6.61 -13.65 -1.58
CA GLU A 64 -7.96 -14.14 -1.33
C GLU A 64 -8.03 -14.86 0.02
N THR A 65 -8.85 -14.36 0.95
CA THR A 65 -9.00 -14.96 2.28
C THR A 65 -9.97 -16.15 2.25
N LYS A 66 -9.57 -17.26 2.87
CA LYS A 66 -10.44 -18.40 3.16
C LYS A 66 -11.36 -18.15 4.36
N GLY A 67 -11.06 -17.13 5.17
CA GLY A 67 -11.78 -16.78 6.38
C GLY A 67 -13.02 -15.89 6.13
N PRO A 68 -13.45 -15.13 7.15
CA PRO A 68 -14.42 -14.06 6.99
C PRO A 68 -13.97 -13.05 5.93
N ALA A 69 -14.94 -12.32 5.36
CA ALA A 69 -14.61 -11.20 4.48
C ALA A 69 -13.79 -10.15 5.25
N ALA A 70 -12.69 -9.72 4.64
CA ALA A 70 -11.87 -8.61 5.10
C ALA A 70 -12.60 -7.28 4.85
N THR A 71 -12.22 -6.24 5.58
CA THR A 71 -12.73 -4.88 5.42
C THR A 71 -11.66 -4.04 4.73
N VAL A 72 -12.02 -3.40 3.62
CA VAL A 72 -11.15 -2.49 2.87
C VAL A 72 -11.56 -1.06 3.17
N TYR A 73 -10.59 -0.21 3.48
CA TYR A 73 -10.76 1.22 3.74
C TYR A 73 -10.06 1.98 2.64
N VAL A 74 -10.83 2.72 1.84
CA VAL A 74 -10.32 3.50 0.70
C VAL A 74 -10.23 4.96 1.11
N MET A 75 -9.08 5.56 0.84
CA MET A 75 -8.80 6.96 1.09
C MET A 75 -8.38 7.65 -0.21
N GLU A 76 -8.61 8.96 -0.31
CA GLU A 76 -7.96 9.78 -1.32
C GLU A 76 -6.46 9.81 -1.09
N ALA A 77 -5.65 9.77 -2.15
CA ALA A 77 -4.21 9.98 -2.06
C ALA A 77 -3.94 11.48 -2.09
N ASN A 78 -3.71 12.07 -0.91
CA ASN A 78 -3.44 13.50 -0.75
C ASN A 78 -2.37 13.73 0.33
N GLN A 79 -2.03 14.99 0.60
CA GLN A 79 -0.98 15.32 1.57
C GLN A 79 -1.27 14.74 2.96
N ASP A 80 -2.46 14.99 3.51
CA ASP A 80 -2.83 14.60 4.88
C ASP A 80 -2.76 13.08 5.07
N THR A 81 -3.37 12.32 4.16
CA THR A 81 -3.36 10.86 4.21
C THR A 81 -1.98 10.26 3.94
N CYS A 82 -1.14 10.94 3.16
CA CYS A 82 0.24 10.53 2.97
C CYS A 82 1.06 10.71 4.24
N GLU A 83 0.86 11.81 4.97
CA GLU A 83 1.49 12.04 6.27
C GLU A 83 1.07 10.97 7.28
N LEU A 84 -0.21 10.58 7.30
CA LEU A 84 -0.70 9.47 8.14
C LEU A 84 -0.05 8.12 7.80
N LEU A 85 0.33 7.88 6.54
CA LEU A 85 1.08 6.66 6.19
C LEU A 85 2.54 6.69 6.71
N LEU A 86 3.11 7.87 6.91
CA LEU A 86 4.51 8.05 7.29
C LEU A 86 4.74 8.09 8.81
N GLN A 87 3.71 8.45 9.59
CA GLN A 87 3.83 8.57 11.05
C GLN A 87 4.02 7.22 11.78
N PRO A 88 3.21 6.18 11.51
CA PRO A 88 3.23 4.96 12.32
C PRO A 88 4.22 3.89 11.83
N ALA A 89 4.85 4.10 10.67
CA ALA A 89 5.71 3.12 10.03
C ALA A 89 7.02 3.74 9.54
N ASN A 90 8.11 2.97 9.59
CA ASN A 90 9.38 3.36 8.98
C ASN A 90 9.83 2.37 7.91
N LYS A 91 8.99 1.36 7.61
CA LYS A 91 9.23 0.33 6.60
C LYS A 91 7.89 -0.08 5.97
N LEU A 92 7.91 -0.53 4.72
CA LEU A 92 6.70 -0.94 4.02
C LEU A 92 6.03 -2.15 4.70
N TYR A 93 6.82 -3.16 5.09
CA TYR A 93 6.26 -4.38 5.69
C TYR A 93 5.92 -4.23 7.17
N ASP A 94 5.99 -3.02 7.74
CA ASP A 94 5.43 -2.74 9.07
C ASP A 94 3.89 -2.69 9.03
N TRP A 95 3.30 -2.49 7.84
CA TRP A 95 1.84 -2.49 7.58
C TRP A 95 1.25 -3.90 7.72
N VAL A 96 1.30 -4.45 8.92
CA VAL A 96 0.84 -5.80 9.24
C VAL A 96 0.32 -5.88 10.67
N ALA A 97 -0.66 -6.77 10.89
CA ALA A 97 -1.16 -7.03 12.23
C ALA A 97 -0.03 -7.52 13.16
N PRO A 98 -0.07 -7.21 14.47
CA PRO A 98 -1.19 -6.60 15.20
C PRO A 98 -1.15 -5.07 15.28
N ASN A 99 -0.16 -4.42 14.67
CA ASN A 99 0.08 -2.99 14.88
C ASN A 99 -0.65 -2.15 13.83
N LEU A 100 -0.50 -2.50 12.56
CA LEU A 100 -1.02 -1.71 11.44
C LEU A 100 -1.93 -2.55 10.54
N PRO A 101 -2.84 -1.92 9.79
CA PRO A 101 -3.63 -2.63 8.79
C PRO A 101 -2.73 -3.13 7.66
N GLU A 102 -3.24 -4.07 6.88
CA GLU A 102 -2.48 -4.88 5.94
C GLU A 102 -2.59 -4.39 4.50
N ASP A 103 -1.64 -4.81 3.67
CA ASP A 103 -1.74 -4.88 2.20
C ASP A 103 -2.11 -3.55 1.51
N LEU A 104 -1.25 -2.52 1.71
CA LEU A 104 -1.37 -1.25 1.00
C LEU A 104 -1.46 -1.43 -0.52
N THR A 105 -2.43 -0.75 -1.12
CA THR A 105 -2.62 -0.75 -2.58
C THR A 105 -2.91 0.65 -3.08
N PHE A 106 -2.16 1.11 -4.07
CA PHE A 106 -2.24 2.45 -4.64
C PHE A 106 -2.79 2.41 -6.06
N ILE A 107 -3.74 3.29 -6.34
CA ILE A 107 -4.60 3.24 -7.53
C ILE A 107 -4.54 4.58 -8.25
N LYS A 108 -4.27 4.54 -9.56
CA LYS A 108 -4.33 5.68 -10.46
C LYS A 108 -5.20 5.36 -11.66
N ASN A 109 -6.19 6.20 -11.98
CA ASN A 109 -7.14 5.98 -13.07
C ASN A 109 -7.78 4.58 -13.03
N ASN A 110 -8.30 4.19 -11.86
CA ASN A 110 -8.89 2.87 -11.59
C ASN A 110 -7.95 1.68 -11.86
N PHE A 111 -6.64 1.89 -11.76
CA PHE A 111 -5.64 0.84 -11.91
C PHE A 111 -4.70 0.80 -10.73
N ALA A 112 -4.64 -0.35 -10.07
CA ALA A 112 -3.65 -0.62 -9.04
C ALA A 112 -2.27 -0.71 -9.71
N TRP A 113 -1.45 0.32 -9.50
CA TRP A 113 -0.10 0.38 -10.07
C TRP A 113 0.96 -0.01 -9.05
N PHE A 114 0.60 -0.07 -7.77
CA PHE A 114 1.37 -0.69 -6.70
C PHE A 114 0.47 -1.48 -5.76
N THR A 115 0.91 -2.68 -5.38
CA THR A 115 0.24 -3.56 -4.43
C THR A 115 1.28 -4.22 -3.52
N CYS A 116 0.93 -4.52 -2.28
CA CYS A 116 1.72 -5.38 -1.42
C CYS A 116 0.89 -6.41 -0.67
N THR A 117 1.54 -7.52 -0.32
CA THR A 117 1.06 -8.54 0.61
C THR A 117 2.04 -8.56 1.77
N THR A 118 1.82 -7.70 2.76
CA THR A 118 2.85 -7.32 3.74
C THR A 118 3.21 -8.46 4.69
N HIS A 119 2.22 -9.28 5.04
CA HIS A 119 2.42 -10.50 5.84
C HIS A 119 3.22 -11.59 5.11
N GLU A 120 3.32 -11.51 3.78
CA GLU A 120 4.18 -12.36 2.94
C GLU A 120 5.48 -11.65 2.52
N GLN A 121 5.71 -10.42 3.01
CA GLN A 121 6.86 -9.57 2.66
C GLN A 121 7.03 -9.39 1.14
N PHE A 122 5.89 -9.25 0.47
CA PHE A 122 5.81 -9.07 -0.97
C PHE A 122 5.25 -7.70 -1.33
N GLY A 123 5.77 -7.09 -2.38
CA GLY A 123 5.16 -5.92 -2.99
C GLY A 123 5.71 -5.68 -4.38
N GLY A 124 4.93 -5.04 -5.22
CA GLY A 124 5.30 -4.86 -6.62
C GLY A 124 4.47 -3.81 -7.34
N PHE A 125 4.92 -3.52 -8.55
CA PHE A 125 4.36 -2.50 -9.42
C PHE A 125 3.80 -3.14 -10.68
N SER A 126 2.64 -2.65 -11.10
CA SER A 126 2.10 -2.91 -12.43
C SER A 126 2.26 -1.64 -13.26
N ILE A 127 3.17 -1.64 -14.23
CA ILE A 127 3.62 -0.44 -14.94
C ILE A 127 3.07 -0.42 -16.36
N ARG A 128 2.31 0.64 -16.70
CA ARG A 128 1.69 0.80 -18.03
C ARG A 128 2.54 1.58 -19.03
N SER A 129 3.53 2.35 -18.58
CA SER A 129 4.37 3.16 -19.46
C SER A 129 5.73 3.48 -18.86
N ASN A 130 6.69 3.85 -19.72
CA ASN A 130 8.02 4.32 -19.31
C ASN A 130 7.98 5.55 -18.40
N TYR A 131 6.90 6.35 -18.46
CA TYR A 131 6.71 7.46 -17.53
C TYR A 131 6.62 6.96 -16.09
N TYR A 132 5.71 6.00 -15.81
CA TYR A 132 5.57 5.41 -14.48
C TYR A 132 6.81 4.64 -14.04
N ARG A 133 7.53 4.00 -14.97
CA ARG A 133 8.81 3.34 -14.62
C ARG A 133 9.84 4.34 -14.10
N ARG A 134 9.93 5.53 -14.71
CA ARG A 134 10.87 6.59 -14.28
C ARG A 134 10.50 7.23 -12.95
N LEU A 135 9.27 7.06 -12.47
CA LEU A 135 8.91 7.52 -11.12
C LEU A 135 9.67 6.75 -10.04
N LEU A 136 9.98 5.47 -10.29
CA LEU A 136 10.74 4.65 -9.36
C LEU A 136 12.17 5.16 -9.17
N ASP A 137 12.73 5.84 -10.17
CA ASP A 137 14.07 6.42 -10.10
C ASP A 137 14.14 7.63 -9.13
N GLN A 138 12.99 8.13 -8.67
CA GLN A 138 12.91 9.16 -7.62
C GLN A 138 13.07 8.58 -6.21
N VAL A 139 13.03 7.25 -6.07
CA VAL A 139 13.15 6.57 -4.78
C VAL A 139 14.56 6.00 -4.64
N SER A 140 15.35 6.65 -3.79
CA SER A 140 16.75 6.29 -3.55
C SER A 140 16.85 4.90 -2.93
N ASN A 141 17.78 4.08 -3.43
CA ASN A 141 18.02 2.70 -2.98
C ASN A 141 16.83 1.74 -3.14
N LEU A 142 15.79 2.11 -3.89
CA LEU A 142 14.71 1.19 -4.19
C LEU A 142 15.22 0.06 -5.10
N LYS A 143 15.19 -1.18 -4.60
CA LYS A 143 15.59 -2.36 -5.37
C LYS A 143 14.34 -3.04 -5.93
N VAL A 144 14.23 -3.04 -7.25
CA VAL A 144 13.17 -3.73 -7.99
C VAL A 144 13.75 -4.63 -9.06
N VAL A 145 13.06 -5.74 -9.33
CA VAL A 145 13.37 -6.67 -10.41
C VAL A 145 12.16 -6.82 -11.32
N LYS A 146 12.38 -6.84 -12.63
CA LYS A 146 11.31 -7.09 -13.59
C LYS A 146 10.91 -8.56 -13.54
N VAL A 147 9.61 -8.82 -13.48
CA VAL A 147 9.04 -10.17 -13.58
C VAL A 147 8.78 -10.47 -15.06
N GLU A 148 9.19 -11.66 -15.51
CA GLU A 148 8.98 -12.15 -16.89
C GLU A 148 7.52 -12.47 -17.20
#